data_AF-A0A087U6Q6-F1
#
_entry.id   AF-A0A087U6Q6-F1
#
_cell.length_a   1.000
_cell.length_b   1.000
_cell.length_c   1.000
_cell.angle_alpha   90.00
_cell.angle_beta   90.00
_cell.angle_gamma   90.00
#
_symmetry.space_group_name_H-M   'P 1'
#
loop_
_entity.id
_entity.type
_entity.pdbx_description
1 polymer ?
#
loop_
_entity_poly.entity_id
_entity_poly.type
_entity_poly.pdbx_seq_one_letter_code
_entity_poly.pdbx_strand_id
1 'polypeptide(L)'
;MYDDLVQVIEGAARILSTILARREKAIYNYVLVPFHDPDIGPVTVTTDPDLFQRQLKELYVQGGGDCPEMSVGAIKLALEVCLPNSHIYVFTDARAKDYYLLNDVLKLIQRKQSQVVFVMTGDCGNHSHPGYQAYERIASTSSGQVFHLMKSDVDEVLNFVRVSLQARKVNLFAIDRHAGDMREFEFDVDGSLREFTISVSGENPVITIINSKGEVVDQRKGLLDLLNHKNISIVNIKDPEPGRWKIRVNSEGSHTIRATGLSNMDFVHGFSRQ
;
A
#
# COMPACT_ATOMS: atom_id res chain seq x y z
N MET A 1 16.73 3.84 -13.44
CA MET A 1 15.50 3.16 -13.82
C MET A 1 15.71 1.69 -14.20
N TYR A 2 16.72 1.29 -15.00
CA TYR A 2 16.93 -0.15 -15.30
C TYR A 2 17.15 -1.00 -14.05
N ASP A 3 18.09 -0.59 -13.18
CA ASP A 3 18.37 -1.30 -11.93
C ASP A 3 17.19 -1.26 -10.94
N ASP A 4 16.38 -0.20 -10.99
CA ASP A 4 15.20 -0.01 -10.14
C ASP A 4 14.07 -0.96 -10.58
N LEU A 5 13.86 -1.09 -11.89
CA LEU A 5 12.85 -1.98 -12.45
C LEU A 5 13.19 -3.45 -12.19
N VAL A 6 14.45 -3.87 -12.38
CA VAL A 6 14.86 -5.27 -12.16
C VAL A 6 14.55 -5.69 -10.72
N GLN A 7 14.88 -4.84 -9.75
CA GLN A 7 14.57 -5.10 -8.34
C GLN A 7 13.06 -5.15 -8.06
N VAL A 8 12.29 -4.24 -8.66
CA VAL A 8 10.81 -4.24 -8.53
C VAL A 8 10.18 -5.48 -9.16
N ILE A 9 10.63 -5.90 -10.35
CA ILE A 9 10.15 -7.11 -11.04
C ILE A 9 10.46 -8.35 -10.22
N GLU A 10 11.71 -8.51 -9.77
CA GLU A 10 12.10 -9.64 -8.92
C GLU A 10 11.29 -9.67 -7.62
N GLY A 11 11.10 -8.50 -7.03
CA GLY A 11 10.28 -8.30 -5.87
C GLY A 11 8.84 -8.74 -6.01
N ALA A 12 8.16 -8.20 -7.03
CA ALA A 12 6.79 -8.54 -7.36
C ALA A 12 6.66 -10.05 -7.67
N ALA A 13 7.65 -10.65 -8.33
CA ALA A 13 7.71 -12.09 -8.56
C ALA A 13 7.85 -12.91 -7.25
N ARG A 14 8.64 -12.43 -6.28
CA ARG A 14 8.79 -13.04 -4.94
C ARG A 14 7.52 -12.90 -4.08
N ILE A 15 6.83 -11.77 -4.17
CA ILE A 15 5.53 -11.56 -3.51
C ILE A 15 4.53 -12.59 -4.03
N LEU A 16 4.41 -12.68 -5.36
CA LEU A 16 3.52 -13.62 -6.02
C LEU A 16 3.81 -15.06 -5.62
N SER A 17 5.08 -15.49 -5.67
CA SER A 17 5.46 -16.86 -5.29
C SER A 17 5.12 -17.16 -3.82
N THR A 18 5.30 -16.19 -2.92
CA THR A 18 4.91 -16.35 -1.51
C THR A 18 3.41 -16.52 -1.37
N ILE A 19 2.62 -15.73 -2.08
CA ILE A 19 1.14 -15.80 -2.00
C ILE A 19 0.65 -17.14 -2.54
N LEU A 20 1.24 -17.62 -3.64
CA LEU A 20 0.90 -18.91 -4.24
C LEU A 20 1.26 -20.10 -3.36
N ALA A 21 2.31 -19.98 -2.55
CA ALA A 21 2.72 -20.99 -1.59
C ALA A 21 1.80 -21.08 -0.35
N ARG A 22 0.90 -20.10 -0.13
CA ARG A 22 -0.02 -20.11 1.01
C ARG A 22 -1.15 -21.12 0.81
N ARG A 23 -1.58 -21.74 1.91
CA ARG A 23 -2.71 -22.70 1.90
C ARG A 23 -4.04 -22.03 1.55
N GLU A 24 -4.26 -20.80 2.01
CA GLU A 24 -5.45 -20.02 1.70
C GLU A 24 -5.17 -19.15 0.47
N LYS A 25 -5.84 -19.47 -0.65
CA LYS A 25 -5.74 -18.70 -1.89
C LYS A 25 -6.64 -17.47 -1.79
N ALA A 26 -6.07 -16.36 -1.32
CA ALA A 26 -6.78 -15.09 -1.16
C ALA A 26 -7.02 -14.34 -2.48
N ILE A 27 -6.30 -14.70 -3.55
CA ILE A 27 -6.33 -13.99 -4.83
C ILE A 27 -7.01 -14.86 -5.88
N TYR A 28 -8.02 -14.30 -6.55
CA TYR A 28 -8.77 -14.95 -7.62
C TYR A 28 -8.10 -14.80 -9.00
N ASN A 29 -7.73 -13.56 -9.37
CA ASN A 29 -7.10 -13.25 -10.64
C ASN A 29 -6.04 -12.15 -10.49
N TYR A 30 -5.22 -12.02 -11.52
CA TYR A 30 -4.13 -11.07 -11.63
C TYR A 30 -4.38 -10.11 -12.79
N VAL A 31 -4.00 -8.85 -12.59
CA VAL A 31 -4.05 -7.78 -13.60
C VAL A 31 -2.68 -7.13 -13.66
N LEU A 32 -2.06 -7.12 -14.84
CA LEU A 32 -0.82 -6.38 -15.11
C LEU A 32 -1.13 -5.25 -16.08
N VAL A 33 -0.86 -4.01 -15.66
CA VAL A 33 -0.97 -2.83 -16.52
C VAL A 33 0.41 -2.18 -16.61
N PRO A 34 1.22 -2.53 -17.62
CA PRO A 34 2.44 -1.77 -17.90
C PRO A 34 2.07 -0.38 -18.39
N PHE A 35 2.89 0.61 -18.07
CA PHE A 35 2.75 1.95 -18.59
C PHE A 35 4.12 2.60 -18.74
N HIS A 36 4.23 3.46 -19.74
CA HIS A 36 5.35 4.38 -19.96
C HIS A 36 4.79 5.63 -20.65
N ASP A 37 5.60 6.68 -20.84
CA ASP A 37 5.18 7.81 -21.67
C ASP A 37 5.46 7.45 -23.15
N PRO A 38 4.46 7.47 -24.07
CA PRO A 38 3.05 7.84 -23.88
C PRO A 38 2.07 6.67 -23.72
N ASP A 39 2.56 5.42 -23.80
CA ASP A 39 1.70 4.26 -23.97
C ASP A 39 1.35 3.54 -22.66
N ILE A 40 0.08 3.14 -22.55
CA ILE A 40 -0.44 2.30 -21.46
C ILE A 40 -0.86 0.95 -22.04
N GLY A 41 -0.35 -0.13 -21.45
CA GLY A 41 -0.64 -1.50 -21.84
C GLY A 41 0.44 -2.14 -22.74
N PRO A 42 0.16 -3.32 -23.30
CA PRO A 42 -1.11 -4.04 -23.24
C PRO A 42 -1.46 -4.56 -21.83
N VAL A 43 -2.74 -4.58 -21.50
CA VAL A 43 -3.23 -5.12 -20.22
C VAL A 43 -3.26 -6.63 -20.28
N THR A 44 -2.67 -7.28 -19.27
CA THR A 44 -2.85 -8.71 -19.05
C THR A 44 -3.84 -8.94 -17.93
N VAL A 45 -4.89 -9.72 -18.18
CA VAL A 45 -5.80 -10.23 -17.15
C VAL A 45 -5.75 -11.76 -17.21
N THR A 46 -5.40 -12.40 -16.11
CA THR A 46 -5.24 -13.86 -16.07
C THR A 46 -5.52 -14.43 -14.69
N THR A 47 -6.00 -15.67 -14.63
CA THR A 47 -6.03 -16.48 -13.40
C THR A 47 -4.82 -17.42 -13.30
N ASP A 48 -4.01 -17.51 -14.35
CA ASP A 48 -2.79 -18.29 -14.40
C ASP A 48 -1.62 -17.48 -13.81
N PRO A 49 -1.11 -17.86 -12.62
CA PRO A 49 0.01 -17.17 -12.01
C PRO A 49 1.32 -17.29 -12.78
N ASP A 50 1.54 -18.40 -13.51
CA ASP A 50 2.75 -18.61 -14.28
C ASP A 50 2.76 -17.70 -15.52
N LEU A 51 1.58 -17.49 -16.14
CA LEU A 51 1.42 -16.48 -17.18
C LEU A 51 1.67 -15.08 -16.64
N PHE A 52 1.09 -14.72 -15.49
CA PHE A 52 1.31 -13.40 -14.89
C PHE A 52 2.80 -13.17 -14.55
N GLN A 53 3.46 -14.17 -13.96
CA GLN A 53 4.89 -14.07 -13.62
C GLN A 53 5.77 -13.93 -14.87
N ARG A 54 5.41 -14.60 -15.96
CA ARG A 54 6.13 -14.50 -17.24
C ARG A 54 5.97 -13.11 -17.84
N GLN A 55 4.74 -12.60 -17.93
CA GLN A 55 4.46 -11.25 -18.42
C GLN A 55 5.16 -10.18 -17.57
N LEU A 56 5.20 -10.36 -16.25
CA LEU A 56 5.92 -9.48 -15.33
C LEU A 56 7.44 -9.47 -15.60
N LYS A 57 8.04 -10.62 -15.89
CA LYS A 57 9.48 -10.75 -16.22
C LYS A 57 9.83 -10.25 -17.61
N GLU A 58 8.86 -10.24 -18.52
CA GLU A 58 9.00 -9.72 -19.88
C GLU A 58 8.88 -8.19 -19.94
N LEU A 59 8.52 -7.53 -18.82
CA LEU A 59 8.51 -6.07 -18.75
C LEU A 59 9.91 -5.52 -19.03
N TYR A 60 9.99 -4.77 -20.12
CA TYR A 60 11.19 -4.05 -20.49
C TYR A 60 10.89 -2.55 -20.41
N VAL A 61 11.68 -1.81 -19.63
CA VAL A 61 11.55 -0.36 -19.57
C VAL A 61 12.45 0.27 -20.61
N GLN A 62 11.82 0.98 -21.53
CA GLN A 62 12.46 1.99 -22.35
C GLN A 62 12.32 3.33 -21.60
N GLY A 63 13.45 3.96 -21.25
CA GLY A 63 13.43 5.19 -20.48
C GLY A 63 12.67 6.31 -21.21
N GLY A 64 11.67 6.89 -20.54
CA GLY A 64 11.08 8.17 -20.92
C GLY A 64 12.14 9.27 -20.79
N GLY A 65 12.27 10.12 -21.80
CA GLY A 65 13.23 11.23 -21.79
C GLY A 65 12.86 12.36 -20.82
N ASP A 66 11.67 12.31 -20.21
CA ASP A 66 11.13 13.29 -19.29
C ASP A 66 10.55 12.66 -18.01
N CYS A 67 10.48 13.48 -16.94
CA CYS A 67 9.81 13.16 -15.67
C CYS A 67 8.52 14.01 -15.63
N PRO A 68 7.45 13.53 -16.29
CA PRO A 68 6.40 12.75 -15.62
C PRO A 68 5.75 11.60 -16.46
N GLU A 69 5.11 10.62 -15.82
CA GLU A 69 4.56 9.40 -16.48
C GLU A 69 3.02 9.36 -16.60
N MET A 70 2.49 8.46 -17.44
CA MET A 70 1.06 8.20 -17.68
C MET A 70 0.43 7.22 -16.66
N SER A 71 0.73 7.42 -15.38
CA SER A 71 0.40 6.48 -14.31
C SER A 71 -1.07 6.52 -13.87
N VAL A 72 -1.75 7.68 -13.91
CA VAL A 72 -3.15 7.79 -13.45
C VAL A 72 -4.10 7.10 -14.44
N GLY A 73 -3.80 7.15 -15.74
CA GLY A 73 -4.47 6.41 -16.78
C GLY A 73 -4.29 4.90 -16.61
N ALA A 74 -3.09 4.45 -16.23
CA ALA A 74 -2.84 3.04 -15.92
C ALA A 74 -3.67 2.56 -14.73
N ILE A 75 -3.78 3.38 -13.67
CA ILE A 75 -4.64 3.10 -12.51
C ILE A 75 -6.12 3.05 -12.91
N LYS A 76 -6.57 3.99 -13.74
CA LYS A 76 -7.95 3.99 -14.28
C LYS A 76 -8.25 2.69 -15.01
N LEU A 77 -7.36 2.29 -15.93
CA LEU A 77 -7.52 1.07 -16.71
C LEU A 77 -7.51 -0.19 -15.82
N ALA A 78 -6.62 -0.24 -14.82
CA ALA A 78 -6.59 -1.31 -13.83
C ALA A 78 -7.93 -1.41 -13.07
N LEU A 79 -8.48 -0.27 -12.62
CA LEU A 79 -9.76 -0.23 -11.90
C LEU A 79 -10.96 -0.61 -12.79
N GLU A 80 -10.91 -0.30 -14.08
CA GLU A 80 -11.95 -0.69 -15.03
C GLU A 80 -12.03 -2.22 -15.16
N VAL A 81 -10.87 -2.88 -15.28
CA VAL A 81 -10.80 -4.34 -15.51
C VAL A 81 -10.75 -5.19 -14.23
N CYS A 82 -10.35 -4.63 -13.08
CA CYS A 82 -10.22 -5.39 -11.84
C CYS A 82 -11.58 -5.80 -11.27
N LEU A 83 -11.60 -6.83 -10.44
CA LEU A 83 -12.76 -7.18 -9.64
C LEU A 83 -12.90 -6.21 -8.44
N PRO A 84 -14.09 -6.11 -7.82
CA PRO A 84 -14.24 -5.37 -6.56
C PRO A 84 -13.30 -5.90 -5.45
N ASN A 85 -12.95 -5.05 -4.49
CA ASN A 85 -12.05 -5.33 -3.37
C ASN A 85 -10.64 -5.79 -3.80
N SER A 86 -10.19 -5.36 -4.98
CA SER A 86 -8.84 -5.68 -5.47
C SER A 86 -7.79 -4.81 -4.77
N HIS A 87 -6.58 -5.35 -4.62
CA HIS A 87 -5.40 -4.60 -4.20
C HIS A 87 -4.61 -4.20 -5.44
N ILE A 88 -4.37 -2.90 -5.62
CA ILE A 88 -3.64 -2.34 -6.74
C ILE A 88 -2.34 -1.74 -6.21
N TYR A 89 -1.21 -2.24 -6.70
CA TYR A 89 0.12 -1.73 -6.38
C TYR A 89 0.67 -0.99 -7.58
N VAL A 90 1.06 0.26 -7.37
CA VAL A 90 1.59 1.15 -8.40
C VAL A 90 3.06 1.38 -8.11
N PHE A 91 3.93 0.92 -9.00
CA PHE A 91 5.36 1.14 -8.94
C PHE A 91 5.74 2.21 -9.96
N THR A 92 6.37 3.29 -9.52
CA THR A 92 6.81 4.40 -10.40
C THR A 92 7.94 5.16 -9.71
N ASP A 93 8.84 5.77 -10.48
CA ASP A 93 9.86 6.70 -9.99
C ASP A 93 9.55 8.15 -10.38
N ALA A 94 8.32 8.42 -10.82
CA ALA A 94 7.90 9.71 -11.34
C ALA A 94 6.50 10.14 -10.86
N ARG A 95 6.28 11.46 -10.89
CA ARG A 95 4.95 12.07 -10.72
C ARG A 95 4.09 11.83 -11.98
N ALA A 96 2.76 11.89 -11.80
CA ALA A 96 1.82 11.72 -12.92
C ALA A 96 1.76 12.96 -13.83
N LYS A 97 1.71 12.74 -15.14
CA LYS A 97 1.43 13.75 -16.19
C LYS A 97 -0.06 13.86 -16.48
N ASP A 98 -0.79 12.77 -16.30
CA ASP A 98 -2.20 12.58 -16.62
C ASP A 98 -3.14 12.72 -15.42
N TYR A 99 -2.74 13.54 -14.44
CA TYR A 99 -3.51 13.81 -13.21
C TYR A 99 -4.90 14.45 -13.45
N TYR A 100 -5.20 14.92 -14.66
CA TYR A 100 -6.54 15.35 -15.05
C TYR A 100 -7.57 14.21 -14.98
N LEU A 101 -7.13 12.95 -15.01
CA LEU A 101 -7.98 11.75 -14.86
C LEU A 101 -8.35 11.42 -13.40
N LEU A 102 -7.81 12.15 -12.43
CA LEU A 102 -7.98 11.88 -11.00
C LEU A 102 -9.45 11.68 -10.59
N ASN A 103 -10.36 12.56 -11.02
CA ASN A 103 -11.76 12.47 -10.61
C ASN A 103 -12.46 11.19 -11.11
N ASP A 104 -12.05 10.65 -12.26
CA ASP A 104 -12.57 9.38 -12.76
C ASP A 104 -12.07 8.22 -11.91
N VAL A 105 -10.78 8.23 -11.58
CA VAL A 105 -10.15 7.23 -10.70
C VAL A 105 -10.80 7.21 -9.32
N LEU A 106 -11.05 8.37 -8.71
CA LEU A 106 -11.71 8.44 -7.39
C LEU A 106 -13.11 7.82 -7.42
N LYS A 107 -13.90 8.04 -8.50
CA LYS A 107 -15.22 7.40 -8.66
C LYS A 107 -15.11 5.88 -8.80
N LEU A 108 -14.11 5.41 -9.55
CA LEU A 108 -13.89 3.97 -9.74
C LEU A 108 -13.46 3.28 -8.44
N ILE A 109 -12.57 3.90 -7.65
CA ILE A 109 -12.17 3.42 -6.33
C ILE A 109 -13.40 3.23 -5.43
N GLN A 110 -14.28 4.22 -5.37
CA GLN A 110 -15.50 4.13 -4.56
C GLN A 110 -16.48 3.05 -5.05
N ARG A 111 -16.51 2.74 -6.36
CA ARG A 111 -17.36 1.67 -6.90
C ARG A 111 -16.77 0.28 -6.68
N LYS A 112 -15.46 0.15 -6.88
CA LYS A 112 -14.75 -1.13 -6.79
C LYS A 112 -14.36 -1.46 -5.35
N GLN A 113 -14.33 -0.48 -4.44
CA GLN A 113 -13.79 -0.63 -3.08
C GLN A 113 -12.35 -1.20 -3.11
N SER A 114 -11.61 -0.89 -4.18
CA SER A 114 -10.24 -1.37 -4.37
C SER A 114 -9.26 -0.44 -3.64
N GLN A 115 -8.25 -1.03 -3.01
CA GLN A 115 -7.17 -0.29 -2.34
C GLN A 115 -6.04 -0.01 -3.33
N VAL A 116 -5.52 1.23 -3.33
CA VAL A 116 -4.40 1.63 -4.20
C VAL A 116 -3.20 2.03 -3.35
N VAL A 117 -2.11 1.28 -3.46
CA VAL A 117 -0.85 1.51 -2.74
C VAL A 117 0.23 1.90 -3.72
N PHE A 118 0.93 3.01 -3.44
CA PHE A 118 2.03 3.49 -4.26
C PHE A 118 3.36 3.11 -3.63
N VAL A 119 4.25 2.57 -4.45
CA VAL A 119 5.64 2.28 -4.12
C VAL A 119 6.50 3.14 -5.02
N MET A 120 6.99 4.25 -4.48
CA MET A 120 7.72 5.27 -5.23
C MET A 120 9.20 5.24 -4.89
N THR A 121 10.06 5.26 -5.91
CA THR A 121 11.53 5.39 -5.77
C THR A 121 12.05 6.75 -6.23
N GLY A 122 11.14 7.62 -6.66
CA GLY A 122 11.38 9.00 -7.10
C GLY A 122 10.06 9.75 -7.30
N ASP A 123 10.10 11.08 -7.27
CA ASP A 123 8.94 11.97 -7.26
C ASP A 123 9.07 13.18 -8.23
N CYS A 124 10.15 13.21 -9.01
CA CYS A 124 10.60 14.38 -9.79
C CYS A 124 10.88 15.65 -8.95
N GLY A 125 11.11 15.54 -7.63
CA GLY A 125 11.57 16.62 -6.75
C GLY A 125 10.53 17.70 -6.40
N ASN A 126 9.23 17.42 -6.54
CA ASN A 126 8.18 18.40 -6.24
C ASN A 126 6.88 17.76 -5.71
N HIS A 127 6.82 17.55 -4.41
CA HIS A 127 5.62 17.05 -3.70
C HIS A 127 4.41 18.01 -3.72
N SER A 128 4.61 19.29 -4.05
CA SER A 128 3.50 20.25 -4.16
C SER A 128 2.82 20.21 -5.53
N HIS A 129 3.37 19.48 -6.49
CA HIS A 129 2.82 19.41 -7.84
C HIS A 129 1.49 18.62 -7.87
N PRO A 130 0.47 19.05 -8.63
CA PRO A 130 -0.82 18.34 -8.73
C PRO A 130 -0.71 16.85 -9.11
N GLY A 131 0.28 16.52 -9.95
CA GLY A 131 0.59 15.14 -10.33
C GLY A 131 1.02 14.24 -9.18
N TYR A 132 1.71 14.79 -8.17
CA TYR A 132 2.06 14.05 -6.97
C TYR A 132 0.89 14.02 -5.97
N GLN A 133 0.20 15.15 -5.78
CA GLN A 133 -0.99 15.23 -4.92
C GLN A 133 -2.13 14.30 -5.38
N ALA A 134 -2.18 13.98 -6.68
CA ALA A 134 -3.09 12.97 -7.21
C ALA A 134 -2.86 11.60 -6.55
N TYR A 135 -1.61 11.18 -6.35
CA TYR A 135 -1.29 9.92 -5.69
C TYR A 135 -1.73 9.92 -4.23
N GLU A 136 -1.43 11.00 -3.49
CA GLU A 136 -1.85 11.14 -2.09
C GLU A 136 -3.37 11.06 -1.96
N ARG A 137 -4.11 11.71 -2.86
CA ARG A 137 -5.57 11.70 -2.84
C ARG A 137 -6.16 10.34 -3.23
N ILE A 138 -5.56 9.66 -4.20
CA ILE A 138 -5.93 8.28 -4.58
C ILE A 138 -5.69 7.32 -3.41
N ALA A 139 -4.52 7.38 -2.78
CA ALA A 139 -4.16 6.56 -1.63
C ALA A 139 -5.12 6.83 -0.45
N SER A 140 -5.33 8.09 -0.08
CA SER A 140 -6.26 8.49 0.98
C SER A 140 -7.68 7.97 0.74
N THR A 141 -8.21 8.21 -0.47
CA THR A 141 -9.59 7.80 -0.84
C THR A 141 -9.79 6.29 -0.85
N SER A 142 -8.74 5.53 -1.17
CA SER A 142 -8.77 4.06 -1.23
C SER A 142 -8.31 3.39 0.06
N SER A 143 -8.07 4.15 1.14
CA SER A 143 -7.41 3.67 2.37
C SER A 143 -6.06 2.99 2.11
N GLY A 144 -5.42 3.30 0.98
CA GLY A 144 -4.05 2.93 0.66
C GLY A 144 -3.05 3.93 1.21
N GLN A 145 -1.82 3.85 0.71
CA GLN A 145 -0.70 4.64 1.22
C GLN A 145 0.32 4.92 0.11
N VAL A 146 1.06 6.02 0.24
CA VAL A 146 2.20 6.34 -0.62
C VAL A 146 3.46 6.04 0.16
N PHE A 147 4.33 5.20 -0.39
CA PHE A 147 5.62 4.86 0.20
C PHE A 147 6.75 5.44 -0.64
N HIS A 148 7.60 6.22 0.02
CA HIS A 148 8.81 6.82 -0.58
C HIS A 148 10.04 6.05 -0.16
N LEU A 149 10.65 5.36 -1.12
CA LEU A 149 11.77 4.46 -0.89
C LEU A 149 13.03 4.97 -1.54
N MET A 150 14.16 4.71 -0.88
CA MET A 150 15.42 4.76 -1.57
C MET A 150 15.62 3.46 -2.34
N LYS A 151 16.46 3.51 -3.37
CA LYS A 151 16.74 2.38 -4.26
C LYS A 151 17.27 1.15 -3.51
N SER A 152 17.86 1.34 -2.34
CA SER A 152 18.34 0.28 -1.44
C SER A 152 17.23 -0.46 -0.70
N ASP A 153 16.02 0.10 -0.61
CA ASP A 153 15.01 -0.33 0.36
C ASP A 153 13.86 -1.12 -0.30
N VAL A 154 13.99 -1.40 -1.60
CA VAL A 154 12.94 -2.05 -2.40
C VAL A 154 12.58 -3.42 -1.82
N ASP A 155 13.58 -4.25 -1.50
CA ASP A 155 13.37 -5.59 -0.92
C ASP A 155 12.59 -5.56 0.41
N GLU A 156 12.81 -4.56 1.26
CA GLU A 156 12.15 -4.46 2.55
C GLU A 156 10.66 -4.10 2.42
N VAL A 157 10.31 -3.25 1.44
CA VAL A 157 8.90 -2.94 1.16
C VAL A 157 8.19 -4.07 0.47
N LEU A 158 8.87 -4.83 -0.38
CA LEU A 158 8.28 -6.02 -0.98
C LEU A 158 7.92 -7.05 0.10
N ASN A 159 8.70 -7.13 1.18
CA ASN A 159 8.34 -7.89 2.35
C ASN A 159 7.08 -7.34 3.05
N PHE A 160 6.92 -6.02 3.14
CA PHE A 160 5.65 -5.44 3.62
C PHE A 160 4.47 -5.76 2.71
N VAL A 161 4.59 -5.62 1.40
CA VAL A 161 3.52 -5.94 0.43
C VAL A 161 3.09 -7.42 0.58
N ARG A 162 4.06 -8.30 0.83
CA ARG A 162 3.81 -9.71 1.14
C ARG A 162 2.97 -9.90 2.41
N VAL A 163 3.18 -9.08 3.44
CA VAL A 163 2.38 -9.08 4.68
C VAL A 163 1.02 -8.40 4.46
N SER A 164 0.92 -7.38 3.61
CA SER A 164 -0.34 -6.69 3.34
C SER A 164 -1.35 -7.51 2.52
N LEU A 165 -0.88 -8.46 1.71
CA LEU A 165 -1.70 -9.36 0.87
C LEU A 165 -2.23 -10.61 1.62
N GLN A 166 -2.33 -10.56 2.96
CA GLN A 166 -3.00 -11.60 3.73
C GLN A 166 -4.53 -11.54 3.53
N ALA A 167 -5.17 -12.71 3.50
CA ALA A 167 -6.63 -12.80 3.51
C ALA A 167 -7.21 -12.21 4.81
N ARG A 168 -8.45 -11.70 4.77
CA ARG A 168 -9.19 -11.23 5.97
C ARG A 168 -8.54 -10.06 6.70
N LYS A 169 -7.87 -9.21 5.94
CA LYS A 169 -7.32 -7.96 6.44
C LYS A 169 -8.45 -6.94 6.61
N VAL A 170 -8.59 -6.39 7.80
CA VAL A 170 -9.58 -5.36 8.14
C VAL A 170 -8.89 -4.02 8.37
N ASN A 171 -9.53 -2.93 7.95
CA ASN A 171 -9.05 -1.58 8.27
C ASN A 171 -9.54 -1.19 9.66
N LEU A 172 -8.61 -0.91 10.58
CA LEU A 172 -8.93 -0.46 11.93
C LEU A 172 -9.13 1.06 11.93
N PHE A 173 -8.19 1.80 11.32
CA PHE A 173 -8.34 3.22 11.02
C PHE A 173 -7.33 3.69 9.96
N ALA A 174 -7.67 4.79 9.30
CA ALA A 174 -6.81 5.49 8.34
C ALA A 174 -6.88 6.99 8.62
N ILE A 175 -5.72 7.62 8.85
CA ILE A 175 -5.62 9.03 9.25
C ILE A 175 -4.54 9.70 8.42
N ASP A 176 -4.85 10.91 7.93
CA ASP A 176 -3.91 11.75 7.20
C ASP A 176 -3.63 13.04 8.00
N ARG A 177 -2.36 13.43 8.06
CA ARG A 177 -1.86 14.61 8.78
C ARG A 177 -1.13 15.53 7.81
N HIS A 178 -1.53 16.79 7.77
CA HIS A 178 -0.97 17.78 6.84
C HIS A 178 0.26 18.53 7.39
N ALA A 179 0.68 18.24 8.61
CA ALA A 179 1.85 18.83 9.26
C ALA A 179 2.51 17.80 10.17
N GLY A 180 3.78 18.04 10.51
CA GLY A 180 4.47 17.27 11.54
C GLY A 180 3.86 17.53 12.91
N ASP A 181 3.46 16.45 13.58
CA ASP A 181 2.98 16.52 14.96
C ASP A 181 3.14 15.18 15.68
N MET A 182 3.10 15.25 17.02
CA MET A 182 2.95 14.08 17.88
C MET A 182 1.48 13.92 18.25
N ARG A 183 0.90 12.76 17.94
CA ARG A 183 -0.49 12.44 18.29
C ARG A 183 -0.63 11.05 18.87
N GLU A 184 -1.57 10.94 19.80
CA GLU A 184 -2.01 9.69 20.37
C GLU A 184 -3.39 9.35 19.79
N PHE A 185 -3.56 8.10 19.39
CA PHE A 185 -4.82 7.55 18.88
C PHE A 185 -5.16 6.30 19.68
N GLU A 186 -6.45 6.12 19.97
CA GLU A 186 -6.97 4.95 20.66
C GLU A 186 -7.77 4.10 19.69
N PHE A 187 -7.67 2.77 19.82
CA PHE A 187 -8.50 1.83 19.08
C PHE A 187 -8.74 0.59 19.93
N ASP A 188 -9.88 -0.06 19.73
CA ASP A 188 -10.25 -1.25 20.47
C ASP A 188 -9.83 -2.51 19.70
N VAL A 189 -9.18 -3.43 20.42
CA VAL A 189 -8.81 -4.76 19.94
C VAL A 189 -9.78 -5.77 20.53
N ASP A 190 -10.43 -6.55 19.68
CA ASP A 190 -11.30 -7.65 20.09
C ASP A 190 -10.57 -9.00 20.07
N GLY A 191 -11.21 -10.04 20.63
CA GLY A 191 -10.64 -11.39 20.68
C GLY A 191 -10.58 -12.14 19.35
N SER A 192 -11.09 -11.56 18.26
CA SER A 192 -11.00 -12.13 16.91
C SER A 192 -9.74 -11.69 16.16
N LEU A 193 -9.13 -10.57 16.59
CA LEU A 193 -7.95 -9.98 15.98
C LEU A 193 -6.71 -10.83 16.29
N ARG A 194 -6.11 -11.41 15.25
CA ARG A 194 -4.92 -12.27 15.34
C ARG A 194 -3.62 -11.49 15.30
N GLU A 195 -3.61 -10.41 14.54
CA GLU A 195 -2.50 -9.47 14.52
C GLU A 195 -3.02 -8.11 14.08
N PHE A 196 -2.30 -7.06 14.43
CA PHE A 196 -2.48 -5.76 13.81
C PHE A 196 -1.15 -5.15 13.40
N THR A 197 -1.21 -4.36 12.34
CA THR A 197 -0.07 -3.69 11.72
C THR A 197 -0.37 -2.21 11.64
N ILE A 198 0.55 -1.40 12.14
CA ILE A 198 0.53 0.05 12.03
C ILE A 198 1.61 0.44 11.03
N SER A 199 1.23 1.18 9.99
CA SER A 199 2.15 1.75 9.01
C SER A 199 2.04 3.26 9.02
N VAL A 200 3.18 3.93 9.14
CA VAL A 200 3.31 5.38 9.08
C VAL A 200 4.26 5.72 7.95
N SER A 201 3.79 6.55 7.03
CA SER A 201 4.60 7.12 5.94
C SER A 201 4.67 8.63 6.12
N GLY A 202 5.88 9.17 6.23
CA GLY A 202 6.16 10.55 6.65
C GLY A 202 7.64 10.74 6.98
N GLU A 203 8.09 11.98 7.22
CA GLU A 203 9.50 12.26 7.53
C GLU A 203 9.87 11.88 8.97
N ASN A 204 10.88 11.02 9.12
CA ASN A 204 11.38 10.49 10.39
C ASN A 204 10.27 9.97 11.33
N PRO A 205 9.44 9.02 10.89
CA PRO A 205 8.28 8.60 11.65
C PRO A 205 8.70 7.70 12.81
N VAL A 206 8.11 7.94 13.98
CA VAL A 206 8.32 7.15 15.21
C VAL A 206 6.97 6.64 15.70
N ILE A 207 6.88 5.33 15.93
CA ILE A 207 5.69 4.65 16.44
C ILE A 207 5.97 4.10 17.83
N THR A 208 5.12 4.45 18.79
CA THR A 208 5.11 3.87 20.13
C THR A 208 3.76 3.21 20.36
N ILE A 209 3.77 1.92 20.70
CA ILE A 209 2.55 1.17 21.02
C ILE A 209 2.40 1.06 22.54
N ILE A 210 1.18 1.30 23.02
CA ILE A 210 0.77 1.16 24.42
C ILE A 210 -0.36 0.14 24.47
N ASN A 211 -0.15 -0.94 25.24
CA ASN A 211 -1.13 -2.01 25.36
C ASN A 211 -2.34 -1.62 26.23
N SER A 212 -3.30 -2.54 26.36
CA SER A 212 -4.51 -2.32 27.15
C SER A 212 -4.29 -2.15 28.65
N LYS A 213 -3.09 -2.46 29.14
CA LYS A 213 -2.66 -2.24 30.53
C LYS A 213 -1.94 -0.89 30.72
N GLY A 214 -1.77 -0.10 29.66
CA GLY A 214 -1.06 1.17 29.71
C GLY A 214 0.47 1.03 29.64
N GLU A 215 0.97 -0.15 29.28
CA GLU A 215 2.41 -0.42 29.18
C GLU A 215 2.91 -0.20 27.76
N VAL A 216 4.08 0.42 27.62
CA VAL A 216 4.75 0.50 26.33
C VAL A 216 5.20 -0.90 25.91
N VAL A 217 4.85 -1.28 24.69
CA VAL A 217 5.23 -2.54 24.05
C VAL A 217 6.49 -2.32 23.23
N ASP A 218 7.55 -3.04 23.58
CA ASP A 218 8.82 -3.06 22.87
C ASP A 218 9.05 -4.43 22.21
N GLN A 219 10.21 -4.61 21.56
CA GLN A 219 10.55 -5.87 20.89
C GLN A 219 10.56 -7.07 21.84
N ARG A 220 10.92 -6.88 23.12
CA ARG A 220 10.93 -7.96 24.13
C ARG A 220 9.53 -8.38 24.53
N LYS A 221 8.57 -7.47 24.38
CA LYS A 221 7.14 -7.68 24.63
C LYS A 221 6.35 -8.04 23.37
N GLY A 222 7.02 -8.34 22.26
CA GLY A 222 6.38 -8.85 21.03
C GLY A 222 6.12 -7.82 19.94
N LEU A 223 6.65 -6.58 20.06
CA LEU A 223 6.68 -5.63 18.95
C LEU A 223 7.58 -6.16 17.83
N LEU A 224 7.02 -6.35 16.65
CA LEU A 224 7.78 -6.71 15.45
C LEU A 224 7.97 -5.47 14.59
N ASP A 225 9.21 -4.99 14.49
CA ASP A 225 9.58 -3.96 13.52
C ASP A 225 9.67 -4.59 12.14
N LEU A 226 8.67 -4.35 11.30
CA LEU A 226 8.63 -4.88 9.93
C LEU A 226 9.47 -4.03 8.98
N LEU A 227 9.48 -2.72 9.21
CA LEU A 227 10.26 -1.76 8.44
C LEU A 227 10.48 -0.51 9.28
N ASN A 228 11.72 -0.01 9.32
CA ASN A 228 12.02 1.25 9.98
C ASN A 228 13.08 2.00 9.19
N HIS A 229 12.62 2.94 8.37
CA HIS A 229 13.45 3.72 7.47
C HIS A 229 13.09 5.21 7.58
N LYS A 230 13.93 6.07 6.98
CA LYS A 230 13.81 7.54 7.11
C LYS A 230 12.41 8.09 6.83
N ASN A 231 11.69 7.50 5.88
CA ASN A 231 10.38 8.00 5.44
C ASN A 231 9.21 7.08 5.83
N ILE A 232 9.49 5.98 6.53
CA ILE A 232 8.49 4.93 6.75
C ILE A 232 8.80 4.10 7.99
N SER A 233 7.77 3.89 8.82
CA SER A 233 7.83 3.00 9.97
C SER A 233 6.64 2.06 9.93
N ILE A 234 6.90 0.76 10.04
CA ILE A 234 5.87 -0.28 10.04
C ILE A 234 6.15 -1.24 11.17
N VAL A 235 5.18 -1.37 12.05
CA VAL A 235 5.25 -2.26 13.21
C VAL A 235 4.05 -3.21 13.22
N ASN A 236 4.26 -4.39 13.77
CA ASN A 236 3.24 -5.42 13.89
C ASN A 236 3.21 -6.01 15.30
N ILE A 237 2.01 -6.35 15.76
CA ILE A 237 1.77 -7.09 17.00
C ILE A 237 0.97 -8.33 16.65
N LYS A 238 1.44 -9.48 17.15
CA LYS A 238 0.76 -10.77 17.03
C LYS A 238 0.07 -11.16 18.33
N ASP A 239 -1.06 -11.83 18.20
CA ASP A 239 -1.93 -12.31 19.27
C ASP A 239 -2.12 -11.24 20.38
N PRO A 240 -2.56 -10.02 20.02
CA PRO A 240 -2.72 -8.93 20.98
C PRO A 240 -3.79 -9.25 22.03
N GLU A 241 -3.61 -8.82 23.28
CA GLU A 241 -4.68 -8.92 24.25
C GLU A 241 -5.89 -8.05 23.88
N PRO A 242 -7.12 -8.55 24.06
CA PRO A 242 -8.31 -7.73 23.90
C PRO A 242 -8.31 -6.53 24.85
N GLY A 243 -8.84 -5.40 24.38
CA GLY A 243 -8.97 -4.18 25.15
C GLY A 243 -8.58 -2.95 24.34
N ARG A 244 -8.47 -1.82 25.04
CA ARG A 244 -8.18 -0.54 24.40
C ARG A 244 -6.68 -0.34 24.26
N TRP A 245 -6.20 -0.28 23.02
CA TRP A 245 -4.81 0.00 22.71
C TRP A 245 -4.64 1.48 22.38
N LYS A 246 -3.44 2.00 22.62
CA LYS A 246 -3.06 3.34 22.15
C LYS A 246 -1.84 3.27 21.27
N ILE A 247 -1.85 4.08 20.22
CA ILE A 247 -0.66 4.34 19.41
C ILE A 247 -0.28 5.79 19.61
N ARG A 248 1.00 6.05 19.79
CA ARG A 248 1.57 7.39 19.73
C ARG A 248 2.47 7.46 18.51
N VAL A 249 2.13 8.37 17.60
CA VAL A 249 2.86 8.59 16.36
C VAL A 249 3.46 9.97 16.40
N ASN A 250 4.72 10.09 16.01
CA ASN A 250 5.42 11.35 15.78
C ASN A 250 6.04 11.33 14.39
N SER A 251 5.96 12.44 13.67
CA SER A 251 6.61 12.63 12.37
C SER A 251 6.94 14.11 12.20
N GLU A 252 8.06 14.44 11.56
CA GLU A 252 8.55 15.81 11.39
C GLU A 252 7.77 16.59 10.32
N GLY A 253 7.19 15.87 9.35
CA GLY A 253 6.39 16.43 8.26
C GLY A 253 4.97 15.87 8.19
N SER A 254 4.27 16.25 7.11
CA SER A 254 3.00 15.62 6.72
C SER A 254 3.17 14.11 6.64
N HIS A 255 2.19 13.37 7.14
CA HIS A 255 2.29 11.92 7.26
C HIS A 255 0.93 11.24 7.21
N THR A 256 0.95 9.96 6.86
CA THR A 256 -0.23 9.11 6.79
C THR A 256 -0.06 7.93 7.74
N ILE A 257 -1.13 7.59 8.44
CA ILE A 257 -1.19 6.50 9.41
C ILE A 257 -2.24 5.51 8.93
N ARG A 258 -1.87 4.24 8.82
CA ARG A 258 -2.75 3.13 8.46
C ARG A 258 -2.64 2.04 9.50
N ALA A 259 -3.74 1.73 10.15
CA ALA A 259 -3.86 0.61 11.07
C ALA A 259 -4.74 -0.46 10.46
N THR A 260 -4.20 -1.65 10.36
CA THR A 260 -4.88 -2.79 9.75
C THR A 260 -4.77 -4.00 10.64
N GLY A 261 -5.78 -4.85 10.65
CA GLY A 261 -5.85 -6.06 11.45
C GLY A 261 -5.98 -7.29 10.58
N LEU A 262 -5.53 -8.43 11.07
CA LEU A 262 -5.93 -9.74 10.56
C LEU A 262 -6.99 -10.30 11.50
N SER A 263 -8.23 -10.42 11.03
CA SER A 263 -9.31 -11.01 11.81
C SER A 263 -9.81 -12.29 11.17
N ASN A 264 -10.31 -13.22 11.99
CA ASN A 264 -11.04 -14.36 11.49
C ASN A 264 -12.45 -14.00 11.01
N MET A 265 -12.91 -12.76 11.27
CA MET A 265 -14.20 -12.21 10.84
C MET A 265 -13.98 -11.18 9.73
N ASP A 266 -14.74 -11.30 8.64
CA ASP A 266 -14.75 -10.33 7.55
C ASP A 266 -16.07 -9.53 7.62
N PHE A 267 -15.99 -8.20 7.60
CA PHE A 267 -17.15 -7.32 7.71
C PHE A 267 -17.49 -6.71 6.35
N VAL A 268 -18.46 -7.30 5.67
CA VAL A 268 -19.04 -6.72 4.46
C VAL A 268 -20.04 -5.65 4.87
N HIS A 269 -19.66 -4.38 4.67
CA HIS A 269 -20.54 -3.24 4.88
C HIS A 269 -21.33 -2.94 3.61
N GLY A 270 -22.62 -2.68 3.75
CA GLY A 270 -23.52 -2.38 2.64
C GLY A 270 -24.69 -1.53 3.10
N PHE A 271 -25.15 -0.64 2.23
CA PHE A 271 -26.39 0.09 2.47
C PHE A 271 -27.58 -0.85 2.22
N SER A 272 -28.49 -0.99 3.19
CA SER A 272 -29.76 -1.68 2.92
C SER A 272 -30.52 -0.89 1.87
N ARG A 273 -30.99 -1.55 0.81
CA ARG A 273 -32.01 -0.94 -0.05
C ARG A 273 -33.30 -0.92 0.76
N GLN A 274 -33.80 0.28 1.05
CA GLN A 274 -35.20 0.47 1.45
C GLN A 274 -36.11 0.22 0.25
#